data_AF-A0A3S4K8I7-F1
#
_entry.id   AF-A0A3S4K8I7-F1
#
_cell.length_a   1.000
_cell.length_b   1.000
_cell.length_c   1.000
_cell.angle_alpha   90.00
_cell.angle_beta   90.00
_cell.angle_gamma   90.00
#
_symmetry.space_group_name_H-M   'P 1'
#
loop_
_entity.id
_entity.type
_entity.pdbx_description
1 polymer ?
#
loop_
_entity_poly.entity_id
_entity_poly.type
_entity_poly.pdbx_seq_one_letter_code
_entity_poly.pdbx_strand_id
1 'polypeptide(L)' 'MMYADPQALHLLLDKLAKSVTLYLNAQIKAGAQSVMIFDTWGGVLTGHDYQQFSLYYMH' A
#
# COMPACT_ATOMS: atom_id res chain seq x y z
N MET A 1 0.39 16.65 1.67
CA MET A 1 -0.56 15.75 2.34
C MET A 1 0.09 15.05 3.51
N MET A 2 1.09 14.17 3.33
CA MET A 2 1.79 13.47 4.43
C MET A 2 2.13 14.35 5.66
N TYR A 3 2.81 15.48 5.46
CA TYR A 3 3.20 16.36 6.57
C TYR A 3 2.16 17.42 6.98
N ALA A 4 1.19 17.71 6.11
CA ALA A 4 0.25 18.81 6.30
C ALA A 4 -1.16 18.34 6.73
N ASP A 5 -1.52 17.12 6.33
CA ASP A 5 -2.77 16.43 6.61
C ASP A 5 -2.55 14.90 6.52
N PRO A 6 -1.88 14.31 7.53
CA PRO A 6 -1.59 12.88 7.55
C PRO A 6 -2.85 12.03 7.65
N GLN A 7 -3.93 12.54 8.25
CA GLN A 7 -5.18 11.80 8.42
C GLN A 7 -5.85 11.52 7.08
N ALA A 8 -5.92 12.54 6.21
CA ALA A 8 -6.44 12.34 4.86
C ALA A 8 -5.57 11.37 4.06
N LEU A 9 -4.23 11.40 4.24
CA LEU A 9 -3.35 10.45 3.56
C LEU A 9 -3.57 9.02 4.05
N HIS A 10 -3.71 8.82 5.36
CA HIS A 10 -4.03 7.51 5.93
C HIS A 10 -5.36 6.98 5.41
N LEU A 11 -6.38 7.83 5.27
CA LEU A 11 -7.67 7.43 4.70
C LEU A 11 -7.54 6.98 3.23
N LEU A 12 -6.70 7.66 2.45
CA LEU A 12 -6.43 7.27 1.07
C LEU A 12 -5.69 5.92 1.01
N LEU A 13 -4.63 5.76 1.80
CA LEU A 13 -3.81 4.55 1.84
C LEU A 13 -4.61 3.33 2.31
N ASP A 14 -5.50 3.49 3.31
CA ASP A 14 -6.39 2.41 3.76
C ASP A 14 -7.35 1.94 2.66
N LYS A 15 -7.90 2.87 1.87
CA LYS A 15 -8.73 2.52 0.71
C LYS A 15 -7.93 1.79 -0.37
N LEU A 16 -6.70 2.24 -0.64
CA LEU A 16 -5.82 1.61 -1.61
C LEU A 16 -5.43 0.19 -1.17
N ALA A 17 -5.07 0.00 0.10
CA ALA A 17 -4.75 -1.31 0.66
C ALA A 17 -5.91 -2.30 0.44
N LYS A 18 -7.14 -1.91 0.83
CA LYS A 18 -8.34 -2.74 0.60
C LYS A 18 -8.57 -3.05 -0.88
N SER A 19 -8.41 -2.06 -1.75
CA SER A 19 -8.59 -2.23 -3.20
C SER A 19 -7.56 -3.19 -3.79
N VAL A 20 -6.27 -3.05 -3.42
CA VAL A 20 -5.19 -3.91 -3.93
C VAL A 20 -5.34 -5.33 -3.39
N THR A 21 -5.71 -5.51 -2.12
CA THR A 21 -5.98 -6.83 -1.55
C THR A 21 -7.10 -7.55 -2.30
N LEU A 22 -8.21 -6.86 -2.61
CA LEU A 22 -9.29 -7.44 -3.41
C LEU A 22 -8.82 -7.81 -4.82
N TYR A 23 -8.03 -6.93 -5.44
CA TYR A 23 -7.52 -7.11 -6.79
C TYR A 23 -6.55 -8.31 -6.89
N LEU A 24 -5.57 -8.42 -5.99
CA LEU A 24 -4.63 -9.52 -5.96
C LEU A 24 -5.33 -10.85 -5.62
N ASN A 25 -6.28 -10.85 -4.68
CA ASN A 25 -7.08 -12.05 -4.41
C ASN A 25 -7.92 -12.49 -5.61
N ALA A 26 -8.42 -11.55 -6.43
CA ALA A 26 -9.10 -11.90 -7.66
C ALA A 26 -8.15 -12.53 -8.68
N GLN A 27 -6.91 -12.05 -8.80
CA GLN A 27 -5.88 -12.69 -9.64
C GLN A 27 -5.55 -14.10 -9.16
N ILE A 28 -5.39 -14.29 -7.84
CA ILE A 28 -5.15 -15.61 -7.25
C ILE A 28 -6.30 -16.56 -7.60
N LYS A 29 -7.55 -16.11 -7.42
CA LYS A 29 -8.75 -16.89 -7.81
C LYS A 29 -8.81 -17.19 -9.31
N ALA A 30 -8.26 -16.31 -10.16
CA ALA A 30 -8.16 -16.50 -11.59
C ALA A 30 -6.99 -17.42 -12.01
N GLY A 31 -6.21 -17.95 -11.05
CA GLY A 31 -5.16 -18.94 -11.30
C GLY A 31 -3.73 -18.40 -11.17
N ALA A 32 -3.53 -17.16 -10.72
CA ALA A 32 -2.18 -16.66 -10.43
C ALA A 32 -1.55 -17.47 -9.30
N GLN A 33 -0.40 -18.09 -9.57
CA GLN A 33 0.32 -18.95 -8.62
C GLN A 33 1.23 -18.15 -7.68
N SER A 34 1.52 -16.90 -8.05
CA SER A 34 2.29 -15.95 -7.27
C SER A 34 1.82 -14.54 -7.61
N VAL A 35 1.97 -13.64 -6.64
CA VAL A 35 1.70 -12.21 -6.78
C VAL A 35 2.83 -11.42 -6.16
N MET A 36 3.07 -10.22 -6.68
CA MET A 36 4.11 -9.33 -6.21
C MET A 36 3.53 -7.92 -6.04
N ILE A 37 3.87 -7.28 -4.92
CA ILE A 37 3.57 -5.87 -4.68
C ILE A 37 4.78 -5.06 -5.12
N PHE A 38 4.54 -4.03 -5.93
CA PHE A 38 5.58 -3.10 -6.38
C PHE A 38 5.40 -1.75 -5.69
N ASP A 39 6.20 -1.50 -4.65
CA ASP A 39 6.36 -0.17 -4.06
C ASP A 39 7.59 0.53 -4.64
N THR A 40 7.45 0.95 -5.90
CA THR A 40 8.53 1.61 -6.64
C THR A 40 8.99 2.92 -6.00
N TRP A 41 8.11 3.59 -5.23
CA TRP A 41 8.36 4.93 -4.71
C TRP A 41 8.65 4.97 -3.22
N GLY A 42 8.47 3.90 -2.46
CA GLY A 42 8.76 3.87 -1.02
C GLY A 42 10.18 4.31 -0.65
N GLY A 43 11.15 4.09 -1.53
CA GLY A 43 12.54 4.51 -1.35
C GLY A 43 12.78 6.02 -1.31
N VAL A 44 11.79 6.85 -1.68
CA VAL A 44 11.90 8.33 -1.57
C VAL A 44 11.56 8.84 -0.16
N LEU A 45 11.01 7.99 0.70
CA LEU A 45 10.60 8.33 2.06
C LEU A 45 11.76 8.17 3.05
N THR A 46 11.71 8.89 4.16
CA THR A 46 12.58 8.60 5.30
C THR A 46 12.25 7.22 5.87
N GLY A 47 13.16 6.60 6.62
CA GLY A 47 12.91 5.28 7.21
C GLY A 47 11.67 5.25 8.11
N HIS A 48 11.42 6.32 8.87
CA HIS A 48 10.23 6.47 9.71
C HIS A 48 8.95 6.57 8.86
N ASP A 49 8.96 7.44 7.85
CA ASP A 49 7.78 7.68 7.01
C ASP A 49 7.47 6.49 6.11
N TYR A 50 8.49 5.75 5.66
CA TYR A 50 8.30 4.49 4.96
C TYR A 50 7.56 3.47 5.83
N GLN A 51 7.92 3.33 7.10
CA GLN A 51 7.23 2.42 8.01
C GLN A 51 5.76 2.79 8.16
N GLN A 52 5.47 4.08 8.37
CA GLN A 52 4.12 4.57 8.66
C GLN A 52 3.21 4.68 7.43
N PHE A 53 3.75 5.14 6.29
CA PHE A 53 2.95 5.50 5.11
C PHE A 53 3.15 4.56 3.93
N SER A 54 4.03 3.57 4.02
CA SER A 54 4.15 2.51 3.01
C SER A 54 4.04 1.12 3.61
N LEU A 55 5.04 0.70 4.40
CA LEU A 55 5.15 -0.68 4.88
C LEU A 55 3.94 -1.12 5.73
N TYR A 56 3.42 -0.23 6.57
CA TYR A 56 2.23 -0.51 7.36
C TYR A 56 1.04 -0.94 6.50
N TYR A 57 0.93 -0.55 5.24
CA TYR A 57 -0.22 -0.87 4.39
C TYR A 57 -0.07 -2.15 3.56
N MET A 58 1.05 -2.86 3.67
CA MET A 58 1.36 -4.06 2.86
C MET A 58 1.11 -5.39 3.59
N HIS A 59 0.25 -5.42 4.60
CA HIS A 59 -0.11 -6.65 5.34
C HIS A 59 -1.49 -7.19 5.00
#